data_AF-A0A106MVG9-F1
#
_entry.id   AF-A0A106MVG9-F1
#
_cell.length_a   1.000
_cell.length_b   1.000
_cell.length_c   1.000
_cell.angle_alpha   90.00
_cell.angle_beta   90.00
_cell.angle_gamma   90.00
#
_symmetry.space_group_name_H-M   'P 1'
#
loop_
_entity.id
_entity.type
_entity.pdbx_description
1 polymer ?
#
loop_
_entity_poly.entity_id
_entity_poly.type
_entity_poly.pdbx_seq_one_letter_code
_entity_poly.pdbx_strand_id
1 'polypeptide(L)'
;MADVCDEILNPVVDGEIDSLMVSLRDGLDDHPFRHVSSCAALEKIFPHYLAMSQAFPYLQAGAQVHAVLDAIQSNRPVARDVEITSVVGNFLCWDETGGAYVIERYGKQGLQGILDTGKWFHSSLLKNDIERLTGRVAVPNFSVPTGPYLTKLLAGLGAKTALERCANMVAFELHANAMIDALWASTSRCYGVDRQGLVYFQCHVGGDDPAEAYHVEMTRRMIQLLVSDDEIPEFAVRVAQAVSDNVSWCAALVSLAE
;
A
#
# COMPACT_ATOMS: atom_id res chain seq x y z
N MET A 1 -23.48 6.93 25.62
CA MET A 1 -23.33 5.73 24.76
C MET A 1 -21.86 5.35 24.80
N ALA A 2 -21.46 4.72 25.89
CA ALA A 2 -20.17 4.09 26.04
C ALA A 2 -20.51 2.64 26.33
N ASP A 3 -20.41 1.79 25.31
CA ASP A 3 -20.21 0.35 25.43
C ASP A 3 -20.08 -0.24 24.03
N VAL A 4 -19.30 -1.32 23.92
CA VAL A 4 -18.88 -2.05 22.71
C VAL A 4 -17.59 -1.49 22.07
N CYS A 5 -16.44 -1.83 22.66
CA CYS A 5 -15.23 -2.20 21.92
C CYS A 5 -14.06 -2.74 22.78
N ASP A 6 -14.24 -2.96 24.07
CA ASP A 6 -13.20 -3.62 24.90
C ASP A 6 -13.51 -5.12 25.06
N GLU A 7 -13.52 -5.85 23.94
CA GLU A 7 -13.14 -7.27 24.03
C GLU A 7 -11.64 -7.29 24.25
N ILE A 8 -11.26 -7.80 25.42
CA ILE A 8 -9.91 -7.88 25.96
C ILE A 8 -8.95 -8.39 24.88
N LEU A 9 -8.18 -7.46 24.30
CA LEU A 9 -6.98 -7.79 23.54
C LEU A 9 -6.09 -8.65 24.44
N ASN A 10 -5.65 -9.81 23.96
CA ASN A 10 -4.71 -10.64 24.68
C ASN A 10 -3.34 -9.94 24.62
N PRO A 11 -2.80 -9.39 25.73
CA PRO A 11 -1.59 -8.56 25.69
C PRO A 11 -0.33 -9.34 25.26
N VAL A 12 -0.38 -10.68 25.27
CA VAL A 12 0.73 -11.53 24.78
C VAL A 12 0.77 -11.57 23.25
N VAL A 13 -0.40 -11.60 22.60
CA VAL A 13 -0.57 -11.63 21.15
C VAL A 13 -0.09 -10.34 20.51
N ASP A 14 -0.41 -9.21 21.14
CA ASP A 14 0.09 -7.90 20.71
C ASP A 14 1.63 -7.85 20.77
N GLY A 15 2.26 -8.48 21.76
CA GLY A 15 3.72 -8.49 21.90
C GLY A 15 4.46 -9.27 20.79
N GLU A 16 3.95 -10.44 20.39
CA GLU A 16 4.56 -11.25 19.33
C GLU A 16 4.37 -10.61 17.95
N ILE A 17 3.17 -10.12 17.67
CA ILE A 17 2.87 -9.39 16.42
C ILE A 17 3.72 -8.11 16.35
N ASP A 18 3.83 -7.35 17.46
CA ASP A 18 4.66 -6.15 17.48
C ASP A 18 6.13 -6.46 17.22
N SER A 19 6.67 -7.49 17.86
CA SER A 19 8.05 -7.91 17.63
C SER A 19 8.27 -8.33 16.18
N LEU A 20 7.32 -9.05 15.57
CA LEU A 20 7.37 -9.42 14.15
C LEU A 20 7.36 -8.19 13.24
N MET A 21 6.42 -7.27 13.45
CA MET A 21 6.27 -6.06 12.63
C MET A 21 7.49 -5.15 12.74
N VAL A 22 8.07 -5.00 13.94
CA VAL A 22 9.35 -4.29 14.15
C VAL A 22 10.47 -4.97 13.36
N SER A 23 10.63 -6.30 13.51
CA SER A 23 11.71 -7.02 12.82
C SER A 23 11.61 -6.92 11.30
N LEU A 24 10.40 -6.97 10.74
CA LEU A 24 10.18 -6.83 9.30
C LEU A 24 10.49 -5.41 8.83
N ARG A 25 10.06 -4.39 9.59
CA ARG A 25 10.34 -2.98 9.30
C ARG A 25 11.84 -2.69 9.31
N ASP A 26 12.56 -3.16 10.33
CA ASP A 26 14.01 -2.97 10.44
C ASP A 26 14.75 -3.60 9.24
N GLY A 27 14.22 -4.71 8.71
CA GLY A 27 14.73 -5.33 7.47
C GLY A 27 14.52 -4.52 6.20
N LEU A 28 13.70 -3.46 6.23
CA LEU A 28 13.42 -2.57 5.10
C LEU A 28 14.31 -1.32 5.08
N ASP A 29 15.16 -1.13 6.08
CA ASP A 29 16.04 0.05 6.17
C ASP A 29 16.97 0.16 4.96
N ASP A 30 17.52 -0.96 4.47
CA ASP A 30 18.38 -1.01 3.26
C ASP A 30 17.56 -1.26 1.99
N HIS A 31 16.55 -0.41 1.77
CA HIS A 31 15.63 -0.59 0.64
C HIS A 31 16.32 -0.38 -0.73
N PRO A 32 16.06 -1.21 -1.77
CA PRO A 32 16.72 -1.11 -3.08
C PRO A 32 16.74 0.29 -3.68
N PHE A 33 15.63 1.03 -3.55
CA PHE A 33 15.54 2.40 -4.09
C PHE A 33 16.53 3.38 -3.46
N ARG A 34 17.05 3.14 -2.23
CA ARG A 34 18.06 4.01 -1.62
C ARG A 34 19.35 4.07 -2.44
N HIS A 35 19.66 3.02 -3.19
CA HIS A 35 20.90 2.90 -3.96
C HIS A 35 20.83 3.48 -5.38
N VAL A 36 19.66 3.95 -5.82
CA VAL A 36 19.51 4.56 -7.16
C VAL A 36 20.31 5.87 -7.22
N SER A 37 21.27 5.94 -8.13
CA SER A 37 22.31 6.98 -8.11
C SER A 37 22.23 8.01 -9.25
N SER A 38 21.25 7.90 -10.16
CA SER A 38 21.13 8.82 -11.30
C SER A 38 19.69 9.12 -11.71
N CYS A 39 19.48 10.30 -12.32
CA CYS A 39 18.19 10.65 -12.93
C CYS A 39 17.79 9.68 -14.04
N ALA A 40 18.74 9.23 -14.85
CA ALA A 40 18.46 8.27 -15.93
C ALA A 40 17.91 6.94 -15.40
N ALA A 41 18.42 6.46 -14.27
CA ALA A 41 17.90 5.28 -13.61
C ALA A 41 16.47 5.53 -13.07
N LEU A 42 16.23 6.68 -12.42
CA LEU A 42 14.90 7.06 -11.95
C LEU A 42 13.88 7.17 -13.10
N GLU A 43 14.26 7.74 -14.24
CA GLU A 43 13.40 7.83 -15.42
C GLU A 43 12.97 6.47 -15.98
N LYS A 44 13.77 5.41 -15.75
CA LYS A 44 13.37 4.03 -16.07
C LYS A 44 12.47 3.40 -14.99
N ILE A 45 12.63 3.79 -13.72
CA ILE A 45 11.84 3.30 -12.58
C ILE A 45 10.45 3.95 -12.52
N PHE A 46 10.36 5.26 -12.74
CA PHE A 46 9.13 6.04 -12.59
C PHE A 46 7.93 5.50 -13.35
N PRO A 47 8.03 5.07 -14.63
CA PRO A 47 6.89 4.46 -15.32
C PRO A 47 6.32 3.23 -14.63
N HIS A 48 7.18 2.39 -14.05
CA HIS A 48 6.75 1.20 -13.34
C HIS A 48 6.16 1.51 -11.96
N TYR A 49 6.76 2.45 -11.25
CA TYR A 49 6.24 2.91 -9.97
C TYR A 49 4.86 3.59 -10.14
N LEU A 50 4.71 4.40 -11.19
CA LEU A 50 3.43 5.00 -11.59
C LEU A 50 2.38 3.94 -11.95
N ALA A 51 2.78 2.87 -12.65
CA ALA A 51 1.87 1.76 -12.94
C ALA A 51 1.37 1.07 -11.67
N MET A 52 2.22 0.88 -10.67
CA MET A 52 1.82 0.33 -9.37
C MET A 52 0.84 1.26 -8.64
N SER A 53 1.20 2.54 -8.47
CA SER A 53 0.33 3.52 -7.80
C SER A 53 -1.01 3.68 -8.51
N GLN A 54 -1.03 3.66 -9.84
CA GLN A 54 -2.26 3.72 -10.62
C GLN A 54 -3.12 2.46 -10.47
N ALA A 55 -2.51 1.27 -10.41
CA ALA A 55 -3.25 0.01 -10.35
C ALA A 55 -3.79 -0.29 -8.95
N PHE A 56 -3.05 0.05 -7.90
CA PHE A 56 -3.30 -0.38 -6.53
C PHE A 56 -4.76 -0.25 -6.05
N PRO A 57 -5.43 0.92 -6.15
CA PRO A 57 -6.83 1.04 -5.73
C PRO A 57 -7.77 0.09 -6.50
N TYR A 58 -7.50 -0.19 -7.77
CA TYR A 58 -8.31 -1.11 -8.55
C TYR A 58 -8.03 -2.57 -8.20
N LEU A 59 -6.80 -2.91 -7.81
CA LEU A 59 -6.47 -4.26 -7.34
C LEU A 59 -7.15 -4.56 -6.00
N GLN A 60 -7.12 -3.61 -5.06
CA GLN A 60 -7.81 -3.72 -3.77
C GLN A 60 -9.32 -3.90 -3.95
N ALA A 61 -9.95 -3.11 -4.84
CA ALA A 61 -11.36 -3.26 -5.16
C ALA A 61 -11.66 -4.62 -5.83
N GLY A 62 -10.82 -5.04 -6.79
CA GLY A 62 -10.99 -6.29 -7.52
C GLY A 62 -10.78 -7.56 -6.69
N ALA A 63 -9.90 -7.50 -5.69
CA ALA A 63 -9.56 -8.63 -4.81
C ALA A 63 -10.78 -9.26 -4.11
N GLN A 64 -11.80 -8.45 -3.84
CA GLN A 64 -12.98 -8.86 -3.07
C GLN A 64 -14.00 -9.67 -3.91
N VAL A 65 -13.93 -9.56 -5.24
CA VAL A 65 -14.95 -10.09 -6.16
C VAL A 65 -15.15 -11.60 -5.99
N HIS A 66 -14.06 -12.37 -5.91
CA HIS A 66 -14.16 -13.82 -5.83
C HIS A 66 -14.83 -14.30 -4.54
N ALA A 67 -14.52 -13.67 -3.40
CA ALA A 67 -15.13 -14.00 -2.12
C ALA A 67 -16.64 -13.71 -2.09
N VAL A 68 -17.05 -12.58 -2.69
CA VAL A 68 -18.47 -12.21 -2.79
C VAL A 68 -19.20 -13.14 -3.76
N LEU A 69 -18.62 -13.47 -4.91
CA LEU A 69 -19.23 -14.39 -5.86
C LEU A 69 -19.41 -15.79 -5.28
N ASP A 70 -18.44 -16.29 -4.50
CA ASP A 70 -18.56 -17.57 -3.79
C ASP A 70 -19.73 -17.56 -2.79
N ALA A 71 -19.90 -16.45 -2.05
CA ALA A 71 -21.01 -16.28 -1.12
C ALA A 71 -22.37 -16.27 -1.85
N ILE A 72 -22.46 -15.55 -2.98
CA ILE A 72 -23.65 -15.52 -3.84
C ILE A 72 -23.98 -16.93 -4.37
N GLN A 73 -23.00 -17.61 -4.95
CA GLN A 73 -23.17 -18.94 -5.54
C GLN A 73 -23.57 -19.99 -4.50
N SER A 74 -23.05 -19.87 -3.29
CA SER A 74 -23.35 -20.75 -2.17
C SER A 74 -24.61 -20.33 -1.38
N ASN A 75 -25.29 -19.26 -1.80
CA ASN A 75 -26.45 -18.67 -1.11
C ASN A 75 -26.23 -18.49 0.40
N ARG A 76 -25.07 -17.93 0.76
CA ARG A 76 -24.64 -17.69 2.15
C ARG A 76 -24.27 -16.22 2.36
N PRO A 77 -24.32 -15.71 3.60
CA PRO A 77 -23.75 -14.41 3.92
C PRO A 77 -22.26 -14.34 3.57
N VAL A 78 -21.77 -13.14 3.27
CA VAL A 78 -20.33 -12.88 3.17
C VAL A 78 -19.71 -13.14 4.55
N ALA A 79 -18.58 -13.83 4.57
CA ALA A 79 -17.91 -14.17 5.82
C ALA A 79 -17.28 -12.93 6.46
N ARG A 80 -17.26 -12.87 7.80
CA ARG A 80 -16.78 -11.71 8.56
C ARG A 80 -15.31 -11.37 8.25
N ASP A 81 -14.48 -12.38 8.00
CA ASP A 81 -13.09 -12.20 7.60
C ASP A 81 -12.95 -11.47 6.25
N VAL A 82 -13.85 -11.76 5.31
CA VAL A 82 -13.95 -11.05 4.03
C VAL A 82 -14.39 -9.62 4.27
N GLU A 83 -15.42 -9.38 5.09
CA GLU A 83 -15.90 -8.04 5.43
C GLU A 83 -14.79 -7.17 6.04
N ILE A 84 -14.02 -7.71 6.98
CA ILE A 84 -12.89 -7.01 7.62
C ILE A 84 -11.84 -6.61 6.56
N THR A 85 -11.39 -7.56 5.74
CA THR A 85 -10.41 -7.26 4.67
C THR A 85 -10.97 -6.29 3.63
N SER A 86 -12.26 -6.38 3.33
CA SER A 86 -12.96 -5.48 2.41
C SER A 86 -13.02 -4.06 2.93
N VAL A 87 -13.29 -3.83 4.21
CA VAL A 87 -13.37 -2.48 4.78
C VAL A 87 -12.00 -1.79 4.74
N VAL A 88 -10.93 -2.51 5.10
CA VAL A 88 -9.56 -1.97 5.00
C VAL A 88 -9.21 -1.69 3.54
N GLY A 89 -9.43 -2.65 2.64
CA GLY A 89 -9.19 -2.46 1.21
C GLY A 89 -9.99 -1.29 0.62
N ASN A 90 -11.26 -1.12 1.02
CA ASN A 90 -12.10 -0.01 0.57
C ASN A 90 -11.62 1.35 1.09
N PHE A 91 -11.11 1.41 2.33
CA PHE A 91 -10.47 2.62 2.83
C PHE A 91 -9.23 2.95 1.99
N LEU A 92 -8.35 1.98 1.74
CA LEU A 92 -7.15 2.19 0.93
C LEU A 92 -7.53 2.67 -0.47
N CYS A 93 -8.54 2.07 -1.12
CA CYS A 93 -9.08 2.57 -2.39
C CYS A 93 -9.55 4.03 -2.29
N TRP A 94 -10.26 4.37 -1.21
CA TRP A 94 -10.82 5.69 -0.99
C TRP A 94 -9.73 6.74 -0.76
N ASP A 95 -8.69 6.40 -0.01
CA ASP A 95 -7.52 7.25 0.22
C ASP A 95 -6.73 7.48 -1.06
N GLU A 96 -6.36 6.41 -1.78
CA GLU A 96 -5.58 6.46 -3.01
C GLU A 96 -6.27 7.20 -4.17
N THR A 97 -7.60 7.27 -4.12
CA THR A 97 -8.43 8.06 -5.05
C THR A 97 -8.71 9.49 -4.54
N GLY A 98 -8.02 9.91 -3.47
CA GLY A 98 -8.03 11.25 -2.88
C GLY A 98 -9.29 11.58 -2.08
N GLY A 99 -10.14 10.59 -1.83
CA GLY A 99 -11.41 10.77 -1.14
C GLY A 99 -11.23 11.11 0.34
N ALA A 100 -10.25 10.50 1.02
CA ALA A 100 -9.95 10.79 2.43
C ALA A 100 -9.54 12.24 2.63
N TYR A 101 -8.54 12.70 1.89
CA TYR A 101 -8.09 14.10 1.87
C TYR A 101 -9.24 15.08 1.61
N VAL A 102 -10.09 14.80 0.61
CA VAL A 102 -11.20 15.69 0.25
C VAL A 102 -12.22 15.80 1.39
N ILE A 103 -12.59 14.68 2.02
CA ILE A 103 -13.51 14.71 3.17
C ILE A 103 -12.89 15.44 4.35
N GLU A 104 -11.63 15.16 4.67
CA GLU A 104 -10.97 15.77 5.82
C GLU A 104 -10.87 17.28 5.66
N ARG A 105 -10.46 17.74 4.46
CA ARG A 105 -10.21 19.15 4.20
C ARG A 105 -11.48 19.97 3.96
N TYR A 106 -12.48 19.40 3.29
CA TYR A 106 -13.65 20.12 2.78
C TYR A 106 -14.99 19.58 3.31
N GLY A 107 -14.97 18.55 4.14
CA GLY A 107 -16.16 17.87 4.64
C GLY A 107 -16.94 17.15 3.54
N LYS A 108 -18.13 16.63 3.89
CA LYS A 108 -19.02 15.93 2.95
C LYS A 108 -19.43 16.77 1.74
N GLN A 109 -19.42 18.09 1.88
CA GLN A 109 -19.73 19.03 0.78
C GLN A 109 -18.67 19.00 -0.33
N GLY A 110 -17.44 18.60 0.01
CA GLY A 110 -16.34 18.42 -0.95
C GLY A 110 -16.46 17.18 -1.82
N LEU A 111 -17.35 16.23 -1.51
CA LEU A 111 -17.43 14.92 -2.19
C LEU A 111 -17.61 15.01 -3.70
N GLN A 112 -18.34 16.00 -4.22
CA GLN A 112 -18.45 16.20 -5.67
C GLN A 112 -17.10 16.49 -6.35
N GLY A 113 -16.14 17.02 -5.58
CA GLY A 113 -14.80 17.35 -6.03
C GLY A 113 -13.94 16.14 -6.33
N ILE A 114 -14.23 14.95 -5.76
CA ILE A 114 -13.44 13.72 -5.99
C ILE A 114 -13.39 13.30 -7.46
N LEU A 115 -14.35 13.78 -8.27
CA LEU A 115 -14.39 13.53 -9.71
C LEU A 115 -13.27 14.25 -10.48
N ASP A 116 -12.58 15.22 -9.85
CA ASP A 116 -11.36 15.81 -10.38
C ASP A 116 -10.16 14.87 -10.13
N THR A 117 -10.17 13.73 -10.83
CA THR A 117 -9.23 12.62 -10.62
C THR A 117 -7.77 13.00 -10.91
N GLY A 118 -7.54 14.00 -11.77
CA GLY A 118 -6.21 14.54 -12.05
C GLY A 118 -5.62 15.35 -10.88
N LYS A 119 -6.48 15.81 -9.96
CA LYS A 119 -6.08 16.61 -8.81
C LYS A 119 -5.90 15.80 -7.54
N TRP A 120 -6.75 14.79 -7.33
CA TRP A 120 -6.85 14.13 -6.03
C TRP A 120 -6.24 12.73 -5.99
N PHE A 121 -6.15 12.01 -7.10
CA PHE A 121 -5.61 10.65 -7.07
C PHE A 121 -4.12 10.69 -6.76
N HIS A 122 -3.66 9.81 -5.88
CA HIS A 122 -2.25 9.68 -5.52
C HIS A 122 -1.38 9.41 -6.77
N SER A 123 -1.84 8.55 -7.67
CA SER A 123 -1.17 8.32 -8.96
C SER A 123 -1.09 9.58 -9.84
N SER A 124 -2.07 10.47 -9.79
CA SER A 124 -2.03 11.76 -10.49
C SER A 124 -1.05 12.73 -9.84
N LEU A 125 -0.96 12.76 -8.50
CA LEU A 125 0.06 13.53 -7.78
C LEU A 125 1.46 13.06 -8.16
N LEU A 126 1.68 11.75 -8.17
CA LEU A 126 2.95 11.13 -8.59
C LEU A 126 3.28 11.48 -10.04
N LYS A 127 2.30 11.33 -10.94
CA LYS A 127 2.44 11.71 -12.35
C LYS A 127 2.90 13.16 -12.48
N ASN A 128 2.24 14.09 -11.79
CA ASN A 128 2.57 15.52 -11.84
C ASN A 128 3.99 15.79 -11.31
N ASP A 129 4.41 15.13 -10.23
CA ASP A 129 5.78 15.24 -9.72
C ASP A 129 6.80 14.71 -10.74
N ILE A 130 6.56 13.55 -11.36
CA ILE A 130 7.44 12.99 -12.39
C ILE A 130 7.52 13.93 -13.61
N GLU A 131 6.39 14.46 -14.08
CA GLU A 131 6.35 15.37 -15.23
C GLU A 131 7.11 16.66 -14.94
N ARG A 132 7.00 17.19 -13.72
CA ARG A 132 7.77 18.36 -13.29
C ARG A 132 9.27 18.09 -13.22
N LEU A 133 9.67 16.91 -12.75
CA LEU A 133 11.08 16.54 -12.64
C LEU A 133 11.74 16.27 -14.00
N THR A 134 11.02 15.59 -14.89
CA THR A 134 11.56 15.09 -16.16
C THR A 134 11.29 16.03 -17.35
N GLY A 135 10.31 16.93 -17.23
CA GLY A 135 9.82 17.76 -18.33
C GLY A 135 9.11 16.96 -19.43
N ARG A 136 8.76 15.69 -19.17
CA ARG A 136 8.13 14.77 -20.13
C ARG A 136 6.82 14.25 -19.58
N VAL A 137 5.89 13.94 -20.47
CA VAL A 137 4.63 13.27 -20.09
C VAL A 137 4.94 11.91 -19.48
N ALA A 138 4.46 11.66 -18.26
CA ALA A 138 4.66 10.41 -17.57
C ALA A 138 3.56 9.41 -17.96
N VAL A 139 3.97 8.20 -18.34
CA VAL A 139 3.07 7.11 -18.79
C VAL A 139 3.38 5.88 -17.95
N PRO A 140 2.37 5.18 -17.39
CA PRO A 140 2.59 3.96 -16.63
C PRO A 140 3.14 2.84 -17.52
N ASN A 141 4.06 2.03 -16.98
CA ASN A 141 4.58 0.84 -17.64
C ASN A 141 4.21 -0.45 -16.88
N PHE A 142 3.27 -1.20 -17.45
CA PHE A 142 2.82 -2.50 -16.96
C PHE A 142 3.64 -3.70 -17.48
N SER A 143 4.72 -3.47 -18.25
CA SER A 143 5.60 -4.55 -18.69
C SER A 143 6.33 -5.20 -17.51
N VAL A 144 7.09 -6.26 -17.81
CA VAL A 144 7.98 -6.92 -16.82
C VAL A 144 8.93 -5.89 -16.21
N PRO A 145 9.14 -5.92 -14.86
CA PRO A 145 8.63 -6.89 -13.89
C PRO A 145 7.25 -6.56 -13.29
N THR A 146 6.69 -5.38 -13.59
CA THR A 146 5.55 -4.81 -12.86
C THR A 146 4.23 -5.53 -13.11
N GLY A 147 3.90 -5.88 -14.36
CA GLY A 147 2.65 -6.61 -14.64
C GLY A 147 2.51 -7.93 -13.86
N PRO A 148 3.52 -8.82 -13.90
CA PRO A 148 3.54 -10.04 -13.09
C PRO A 148 3.42 -9.78 -11.57
N TYR A 149 4.14 -8.77 -11.06
CA TYR A 149 4.05 -8.38 -9.65
C TYR A 149 2.63 -7.95 -9.26
N LEU A 150 1.99 -7.08 -10.04
CA LEU A 150 0.62 -6.62 -9.77
C LEU A 150 -0.41 -7.76 -9.83
N THR A 151 -0.20 -8.72 -10.73
CA THR A 151 -1.06 -9.92 -10.81
C THR A 151 -0.89 -10.80 -9.57
N LYS A 152 0.35 -10.95 -9.09
CA LYS A 152 0.64 -11.70 -7.85
C LYS A 152 0.04 -11.00 -6.62
N LEU A 153 0.16 -9.68 -6.54
CA LEU A 153 -0.43 -8.87 -5.49
C LEU A 153 -1.96 -9.03 -5.46
N LEU A 154 -2.63 -8.93 -6.61
CA LEU A 154 -4.07 -9.17 -6.72
C LEU A 154 -4.48 -10.57 -6.20
N ALA A 155 -3.72 -11.60 -6.58
CA ALA A 155 -3.98 -12.96 -6.13
C ALA A 155 -3.85 -13.10 -4.61
N GLY A 156 -2.84 -12.47 -4.01
CA GLY A 156 -2.64 -12.46 -2.55
C GLY A 156 -3.74 -11.70 -1.80
N LEU A 157 -4.10 -10.51 -2.27
CA LEU A 157 -5.18 -9.69 -1.70
C LEU A 157 -6.54 -10.39 -1.83
N GLY A 158 -6.76 -11.14 -2.91
CA GLY A 158 -7.99 -11.90 -3.19
C GLY A 158 -7.95 -13.36 -2.76
N ALA A 159 -6.98 -13.75 -1.93
CA ALA A 159 -6.79 -15.13 -1.52
C ALA A 159 -8.00 -15.70 -0.76
N LYS A 160 -8.17 -17.02 -0.80
CA LYS A 160 -9.31 -17.69 -0.15
C LYS A 160 -9.27 -17.63 1.37
N THR A 161 -8.08 -17.69 1.96
CA THR A 161 -7.91 -17.70 3.42
C THR A 161 -7.74 -16.29 3.98
N ALA A 162 -8.37 -16.01 5.13
CA ALA A 162 -8.20 -14.74 5.85
C ALA A 162 -6.73 -14.43 6.11
N LEU A 163 -6.00 -15.44 6.59
CA LEU A 163 -4.59 -15.36 6.92
C LEU A 163 -3.72 -14.90 5.73
N GLU A 164 -3.97 -15.42 4.52
CA GLU A 164 -3.24 -15.01 3.31
C GLU A 164 -3.59 -13.59 2.85
N ARG A 165 -4.89 -13.23 2.85
CA ARG A 165 -5.32 -11.87 2.50
C ARG A 165 -4.71 -10.85 3.46
N CYS A 166 -4.81 -11.13 4.76
CA CYS A 166 -4.26 -10.30 5.83
C CYS A 166 -2.74 -10.15 5.67
N ALA A 167 -2.01 -11.24 5.48
CA ALA A 167 -0.55 -11.21 5.31
C ALA A 167 -0.11 -10.37 4.10
N ASN A 168 -0.78 -10.49 2.95
CA ASN A 168 -0.42 -9.72 1.75
C ASN A 168 -0.73 -8.23 1.91
N MET A 169 -1.86 -7.88 2.52
CA MET A 169 -2.22 -6.48 2.76
C MET A 169 -1.27 -5.83 3.79
N VAL A 170 -0.99 -6.52 4.89
CA VAL A 170 -0.01 -6.05 5.90
C VAL A 170 1.37 -5.90 5.28
N ALA A 171 1.82 -6.86 4.48
CA ALA A 171 3.12 -6.81 3.82
C ALA A 171 3.24 -5.63 2.85
N PHE A 172 2.18 -5.31 2.11
CA PHE A 172 2.16 -4.17 1.21
C PHE A 172 2.22 -2.85 1.98
N GLU A 173 1.33 -2.62 2.96
CA GLU A 173 1.31 -1.37 3.73
C GLU A 173 2.59 -1.17 4.55
N LEU A 174 3.12 -2.23 5.17
CA LEU A 174 4.39 -2.16 5.89
C LEU A 174 5.55 -1.74 4.98
N HIS A 175 5.55 -2.25 3.74
CA HIS A 175 6.58 -1.97 2.76
C HIS A 175 6.41 -0.60 2.10
N ALA A 176 5.17 -0.13 1.89
CA ALA A 176 4.84 1.12 1.22
C ALA A 176 5.59 2.31 1.84
N ASN A 177 5.53 2.46 3.17
CA ASN A 177 6.26 3.49 3.89
C ASN A 177 7.77 3.53 3.55
N ALA A 178 8.46 2.39 3.67
CA ALA A 178 9.89 2.29 3.42
C ALA A 178 10.24 2.50 1.94
N MET A 179 9.42 1.94 1.05
CA MET A 179 9.56 2.07 -0.40
C MET A 179 9.43 3.53 -0.84
N ILE A 180 8.41 4.24 -0.37
CA ILE A 180 8.13 5.64 -0.69
C ILE A 180 9.23 6.54 -0.14
N ASP A 181 9.64 6.39 1.13
CA ASP A 181 10.74 7.17 1.71
C ASP A 181 12.05 6.97 0.92
N ALA A 182 12.39 5.72 0.60
CA ALA A 182 13.61 5.41 -0.14
C ALA A 182 13.60 6.03 -1.55
N LEU A 183 12.46 5.95 -2.26
CA LEU A 183 12.31 6.57 -3.57
C LEU A 183 12.34 8.10 -3.49
N TRP A 184 11.73 8.69 -2.46
CA TRP A 184 11.77 10.13 -2.22
C TRP A 184 13.20 10.62 -2.01
N ALA A 185 13.95 9.94 -1.12
CA ALA A 185 15.33 10.27 -0.81
C ALA A 185 16.22 10.22 -2.06
N SER A 186 16.10 9.17 -2.86
CA SER A 186 16.88 9.04 -4.10
C SER A 186 16.46 10.04 -5.17
N THR A 187 15.16 10.33 -5.29
CA THR A 187 14.63 11.33 -6.24
C THR A 187 15.14 12.72 -5.91
N SER A 188 15.01 13.16 -4.65
CA SER A 188 15.50 14.45 -4.18
C SER A 188 17.01 14.59 -4.37
N ARG A 189 17.77 13.54 -4.05
CA ARG A 189 19.23 13.53 -4.25
C ARG A 189 19.61 13.65 -5.73
N CYS A 190 19.01 12.87 -6.62
CA CYS A 190 19.41 12.83 -8.02
C CYS A 190 19.01 14.11 -8.78
N TYR A 191 17.80 14.62 -8.56
CA TYR A 191 17.32 15.82 -9.23
C TYR A 191 17.72 17.12 -8.52
N GLY A 192 18.32 17.04 -7.33
CA GLY A 192 18.70 18.22 -6.54
C GLY A 192 17.50 19.06 -6.08
N VAL A 193 16.37 18.42 -5.81
CA VAL A 193 15.13 19.08 -5.39
C VAL A 193 14.88 18.90 -3.90
N ASP A 194 14.27 19.92 -3.29
CA ASP A 194 13.78 19.80 -1.91
C ASP A 194 12.72 18.70 -1.84
N ARG A 195 12.82 17.86 -0.81
CA ARG A 195 11.85 16.81 -0.50
C ARG A 195 10.44 17.40 -0.43
N GLN A 196 10.28 18.51 0.30
CA GLN A 196 8.97 19.16 0.49
C GLN A 196 8.34 19.69 -0.80
N GLY A 197 9.11 19.77 -1.89
CA GLY A 197 8.58 20.14 -3.18
C GLY A 197 7.74 19.06 -3.83
N LEU A 198 7.88 17.78 -3.47
CA LEU A 198 7.25 16.65 -4.14
C LEU A 198 5.98 16.21 -3.39
N VAL A 199 4.83 16.57 -3.97
CA VAL A 199 3.51 16.49 -3.31
C VAL A 199 3.09 15.05 -3.03
N TYR A 200 3.35 14.12 -3.95
CA TYR A 200 3.00 12.72 -3.76
C TYR A 200 3.67 12.14 -2.51
N PHE A 201 4.99 12.31 -2.38
CA PHE A 201 5.73 11.76 -1.26
C PHE A 201 5.40 12.46 0.04
N GLN A 202 5.16 13.78 0.00
CA GLN A 202 4.73 14.54 1.16
C GLN A 202 3.39 14.02 1.70
N CYS A 203 2.43 13.69 0.83
CA CYS A 203 1.13 13.15 1.23
C CYS A 203 1.22 11.78 1.94
N HIS A 204 2.18 10.94 1.54
CA HIS A 204 2.29 9.58 2.07
C HIS A 204 3.14 9.49 3.34
N VAL A 205 4.34 10.06 3.33
CA VAL A 205 5.35 9.85 4.39
C VAL A 205 5.90 11.15 4.98
N GLY A 206 5.37 12.31 4.56
CA GLY A 206 5.78 13.62 5.05
C GLY A 206 4.60 14.46 5.54
N GLY A 207 4.84 15.76 5.67
CA GLY A 207 3.81 16.69 6.15
C GLY A 207 3.46 16.50 7.62
N ASP A 208 2.38 17.16 8.04
CA ASP A 208 1.91 17.14 9.43
C ASP A 208 1.01 15.92 9.71
N ASP A 209 0.44 15.31 8.67
CA ASP A 209 -0.52 14.20 8.78
C ASP A 209 -0.38 13.19 7.62
N PRO A 210 0.64 12.30 7.66
CA PRO A 210 0.92 11.35 6.59
C PRO A 210 -0.07 10.17 6.55
N ALA A 211 -0.52 9.81 5.35
CA ALA A 211 -1.48 8.71 5.13
C ALA A 211 -1.01 7.35 5.69
N GLU A 212 0.28 7.04 5.55
CA GLU A 212 0.84 5.72 5.90
C GLU A 212 0.67 5.37 7.39
N ALA A 213 0.60 6.36 8.29
CA ALA A 213 0.38 6.11 9.72
C ALA A 213 -0.99 5.46 9.99
N TYR A 214 -2.01 5.90 9.26
CA TYR A 214 -3.37 5.33 9.36
C TYR A 214 -3.43 3.93 8.76
N HIS A 215 -2.72 3.71 7.65
CA HIS A 215 -2.66 2.40 6.97
C HIS A 215 -2.06 1.33 7.89
N VAL A 216 -0.96 1.66 8.56
CA VAL A 216 -0.32 0.77 9.55
C VAL A 216 -1.26 0.47 10.71
N GLU A 217 -1.97 1.44 11.25
CA GLU A 217 -2.88 1.20 12.38
C GLU A 217 -4.09 0.35 11.99
N MET A 218 -4.71 0.59 10.84
CA MET A 218 -5.82 -0.24 10.37
C MET A 218 -5.38 -1.68 10.10
N THR A 219 -4.20 -1.87 9.49
CA THR A 219 -3.68 -3.22 9.24
C THR A 219 -3.28 -3.92 10.54
N ARG A 220 -2.74 -3.20 11.54
CA ARG A 220 -2.53 -3.71 12.90
C ARG A 220 -3.85 -4.21 13.50
N ARG A 221 -4.90 -3.39 13.46
CA ARG A 221 -6.22 -3.77 13.98
C ARG A 221 -6.83 -4.94 13.22
N MET A 222 -6.57 -5.04 11.92
CA MET A 222 -7.00 -6.18 11.10
C MET A 222 -6.32 -7.48 11.56
N ILE A 223 -5.02 -7.47 11.86
CA ILE A 223 -4.32 -8.66 12.37
C ILE A 223 -4.99 -9.14 13.66
N GLN A 224 -5.23 -8.25 14.62
CA GLN A 224 -5.87 -8.57 15.89
C GLN A 224 -7.26 -9.20 15.75
N LEU A 225 -7.97 -8.92 14.65
CA LEU A 225 -9.30 -9.44 14.39
C LEU A 225 -9.31 -10.75 13.59
N LEU A 226 -8.24 -11.05 12.84
CA LEU A 226 -8.20 -12.13 11.86
C LEU A 226 -7.22 -13.25 12.18
N VAL A 227 -6.17 -12.98 12.96
CA VAL A 227 -5.10 -13.94 13.23
C VAL A 227 -5.22 -14.41 14.67
N SER A 228 -5.46 -15.70 14.87
CA SER A 228 -5.44 -16.29 16.21
C SER A 228 -4.02 -16.59 16.68
N ASP A 229 -3.85 -16.77 18.00
CA ASP A 229 -2.57 -17.03 18.66
C ASP A 229 -1.82 -18.24 18.03
N ASP A 230 -2.56 -19.28 17.66
CA ASP A 230 -2.01 -20.49 17.04
C ASP A 230 -1.63 -20.30 15.56
N GLU A 231 -2.16 -19.27 14.90
CA GLU A 231 -1.84 -18.91 13.52
C GLU A 231 -0.64 -17.96 13.39
N ILE A 232 -0.19 -17.33 14.48
CA ILE A 232 0.92 -16.34 14.46
C ILE A 232 2.18 -16.87 13.74
N PRO A 233 2.67 -18.10 13.99
CA PRO A 233 3.86 -18.60 13.28
C PRO A 233 3.65 -18.71 11.77
N GLU A 234 2.45 -19.13 11.34
CA GLU A 234 2.13 -19.23 9.91
C GLU A 234 1.92 -17.85 9.29
N PHE A 235 1.27 -16.94 10.01
CA PHE A 235 1.13 -15.53 9.63
C PHE A 235 2.51 -14.90 9.37
N ALA A 236 3.46 -15.10 10.30
CA ALA A 236 4.83 -14.58 10.21
C ALA A 236 5.54 -15.03 8.93
N VAL A 237 5.42 -16.31 8.57
CA VAL A 237 5.99 -16.85 7.32
C VAL A 237 5.35 -16.21 6.10
N ARG A 238 4.02 -16.09 6.08
CA ARG A 238 3.27 -15.53 4.95
C ARG A 238 3.56 -14.06 4.73
N VAL A 239 3.59 -13.25 5.80
CA VAL A 239 3.89 -11.82 5.70
C VAL A 239 5.34 -11.59 5.28
N ALA A 240 6.30 -12.36 5.81
CA ALA A 240 7.70 -12.26 5.41
C ALA A 240 7.89 -12.61 3.92
N GLN A 241 7.21 -13.64 3.43
CA GLN A 241 7.22 -14.00 2.02
C GLN A 241 6.64 -12.90 1.13
N ALA A 242 5.50 -12.32 1.51
CA ALA A 242 4.89 -11.23 0.77
C ALA A 242 5.75 -9.95 0.79
N VAL A 243 6.39 -9.60 1.91
CA VAL A 243 7.37 -8.50 1.99
C VAL A 243 8.54 -8.77 1.05
N SER A 244 9.08 -9.99 1.06
CA SER A 244 10.17 -10.39 0.16
C SER A 244 9.78 -10.24 -1.31
N ASP A 245 8.53 -10.51 -1.67
CA ASP A 245 8.03 -10.33 -3.04
C ASP A 245 7.96 -8.85 -3.44
N ASN A 246 7.48 -7.98 -2.55
CA ASN A 246 7.42 -6.54 -2.79
C ASN A 246 8.83 -5.93 -2.93
N VAL A 247 9.77 -6.31 -2.05
CA VAL A 247 11.19 -5.90 -2.13
C VAL A 247 11.84 -6.42 -3.42
N SER A 248 11.56 -7.67 -3.81
CA SER A 248 12.09 -8.26 -5.05
C SER A 248 11.63 -7.50 -6.30
N TRP A 249 10.39 -7.00 -6.32
CA TRP A 249 9.92 -6.12 -7.40
C TRP A 249 10.72 -4.82 -7.44
N CYS A 250 10.91 -4.13 -6.31
CA CYS A 250 11.73 -2.91 -6.27
C CYS A 250 13.18 -3.17 -6.71
N ALA A 251 13.80 -4.27 -6.26
CA ALA A 251 15.14 -4.67 -6.68
C ALA A 251 15.21 -4.92 -8.20
N ALA A 252 14.21 -5.60 -8.77
CA ALA A 252 14.14 -5.82 -10.21
C ALA A 252 14.02 -4.51 -10.99
N LEU A 253 13.30 -3.51 -10.47
CA LEU A 253 13.26 -2.17 -11.08
C LEU A 253 14.61 -1.47 -11.06
N VAL A 254 15.36 -1.59 -9.95
CA VAL A 254 16.73 -1.04 -9.87
C VAL A 254 17.65 -1.73 -10.87
N SER A 255 17.60 -3.06 -10.99
CA SER A 255 18.42 -3.80 -11.96
C SER A 255 18.08 -3.48 -13.43
N LEU A 256 16.82 -3.15 -13.75
CA LEU A 256 16.46 -2.64 -15.08
C LEU A 256 17.01 -1.23 -15.36
N ALA A 257 17.25 -0.48 -14.29
CA ALA A 257 17.64 0.91 -14.34
C ALA A 257 19.14 1.11 -14.60
N GLU A 258 19.95 0.11 -14.23
CA GLU A 258 21.37 -0.03 -14.61
C GLU A 258 21.58 -0.16 -16.13
#